data_AF-A0A7S2PNH8-F1
#
_entry.id   AF-A0A7S2PNH8-F1
#
_cell.length_a   1.000
_cell.length_b   1.000
_cell.length_c   1.000
_cell.angle_alpha   90.00
_cell.angle_beta   90.00
_cell.angle_gamma   90.00
#
_symmetry.space_group_name_H-M   'P 1'
#
loop_
_entity.id
_entity.type
_entity.pdbx_description
1 polymer ?
#
loop_
_entity_poly.entity_id
_entity_poly.type
_entity_poly.pdbx_seq_one_letter_code
_entity_poly.pdbx_strand_id
1 'polypeptide(L)'
;GGSDVKGSLPAEWSRFQGVDKEFVQLMRKVASKKSIVEVLAVEGLVKSLERMGHTCTTIQKHLAQYLQTQRQQFCRFYFLGDDDLLDIIGGGGGIGKVASHLGKMFAGVVGVEGQDLVGADPKIEALVSKEGEIVPLSNPVSLKENVISWLTKLESGMYSTLANLLHAAMKDDGTGKEDGVVAWAEQYPAQVVLLGMLVQWCMAVDDSLTPDTTGESKSDPRDELNSVLSALETKLAIMAKTVLSNTVAPNTRKKYEQVITELVHQRDVTRSLI
;
A
#
# COMPACT_ATOMS: atom_id res chain seq x y z
N GLY A 1 18.55 15.64 7.10
CA GLY A 1 18.04 15.07 5.84
C GLY A 1 18.45 15.99 4.72
N GLY A 2 18.92 15.47 3.59
CA GLY A 2 19.21 16.29 2.42
C GLY A 2 20.47 15.93 1.63
N SER A 3 21.20 14.85 1.93
CA SER A 3 22.35 14.44 1.09
C SER A 3 21.93 14.10 -0.34
N ASP A 4 20.77 13.47 -0.51
CA ASP A 4 20.32 12.97 -1.81
C ASP A 4 19.67 14.07 -2.69
N VAL A 5 18.87 14.95 -2.07
CA VAL A 5 18.32 16.13 -2.77
C VAL A 5 19.44 17.11 -3.15
N LYS A 6 20.48 17.24 -2.33
CA LYS A 6 21.71 18.00 -2.68
C LYS A 6 22.41 17.41 -3.89
N GLY A 7 22.46 16.08 -4.00
CA GLY A 7 23.04 15.39 -5.16
C GLY A 7 22.19 15.55 -6.42
N SER A 8 20.87 15.58 -6.27
CA SER A 8 19.94 15.69 -7.41
C SER A 8 19.79 17.11 -7.96
N LEU A 9 19.90 18.14 -7.10
CA LEU A 9 19.76 19.57 -7.47
C LEU A 9 20.95 20.41 -6.96
N PRO A 10 22.18 20.15 -7.42
CA PRO A 10 23.38 20.77 -6.87
C PRO A 10 23.46 22.28 -7.18
N ALA A 11 22.95 22.72 -8.33
CA ALA A 11 22.95 24.11 -8.74
C ALA A 11 21.98 24.95 -7.90
N GLU A 12 20.75 24.45 -7.70
CA GLU A 12 19.71 25.06 -6.87
C GLU A 12 20.14 25.10 -5.40
N TRP A 13 20.76 24.01 -4.91
CA TRP A 13 21.31 23.96 -3.56
C TRP A 13 22.39 25.03 -3.34
N SER A 14 23.34 25.15 -4.27
CA SER A 14 24.40 26.17 -4.19
C SER A 14 23.82 27.60 -4.19
N ARG A 15 22.83 27.87 -5.06
CA ARG A 15 22.10 29.15 -5.09
C ARG A 15 21.39 29.43 -3.79
N PHE A 16 20.70 28.43 -3.22
CA PHE A 16 20.00 28.56 -1.94
C PHE A 16 20.98 28.89 -0.80
N GLN A 17 22.13 28.22 -0.73
CA GLN A 17 23.15 28.53 0.28
C GLN A 17 23.70 29.96 0.16
N GLY A 18 23.80 30.50 -1.06
CA GLY A 18 24.17 31.90 -1.28
C GLY A 18 23.12 32.85 -0.70
N VAL A 19 21.85 32.61 -1.03
CA VAL A 19 20.71 33.42 -0.53
C VAL A 19 20.58 33.32 0.99
N ASP A 20 20.70 32.12 1.57
CA ASP A 20 20.62 31.89 3.00
C ASP A 20 21.69 32.68 3.77
N LYS A 21 22.95 32.63 3.30
CA LYS A 21 24.05 33.40 3.90
C LYS A 21 23.80 34.91 3.82
N GLU A 22 23.38 35.40 2.65
CA GLU A 22 23.07 36.82 2.45
C GLU A 22 21.91 37.28 3.35
N PHE A 23 20.84 36.48 3.41
CA PHE A 23 19.67 36.75 4.22
C PHE A 23 20.01 36.80 5.71
N VAL A 24 20.74 35.81 6.23
CA VAL A 24 21.17 35.80 7.63
C VAL A 24 22.05 37.00 7.97
N GLN A 25 22.97 37.39 7.10
CA GLN A 25 23.81 38.59 7.30
C GLN A 25 22.98 39.87 7.30
N LEU A 26 22.01 39.99 6.40
CA LEU A 26 21.10 41.12 6.32
C LEU A 26 20.22 41.21 7.56
N MET A 27 19.62 40.10 7.98
CA MET A 27 18.76 40.04 9.16
C MET A 27 19.51 40.35 10.46
N ARG A 28 20.80 40.00 10.57
CA ARG A 28 21.64 40.45 11.70
C ARG A 28 21.82 41.98 11.73
N LYS A 29 22.00 42.61 10.58
CA LYS A 29 22.08 44.08 10.48
C LYS A 29 20.75 44.72 10.87
N VAL A 30 19.63 44.19 10.38
CA VAL A 30 18.27 44.64 10.73
C VAL A 30 18.03 44.51 12.24
N ALA A 31 18.37 43.36 12.83
CA ALA A 31 18.18 43.10 14.27
C ALA A 31 19.00 44.03 15.18
N SER A 32 20.08 44.64 14.67
CA SER A 32 20.89 45.61 15.44
C SER A 32 20.31 47.03 15.46
N LYS A 33 19.27 47.32 14.67
CA LYS A 33 18.61 48.63 14.61
C LYS A 33 17.38 48.65 15.52
N LYS A 34 17.17 49.76 16.24
CA LYS A 34 16.09 49.88 17.23
C LYS A 34 14.80 50.48 16.65
N SER A 35 14.88 51.15 15.50
CA SER A 35 13.73 51.80 14.85
C SER A 35 13.58 51.37 13.39
N ILE A 36 12.33 51.34 12.90
CA ILE A 36 12.04 50.97 11.50
C ILE A 36 12.63 51.97 10.49
N VAL A 37 12.78 53.24 10.89
CA VAL A 37 13.40 54.29 10.07
C VAL A 37 14.89 53.99 9.85
N GLU A 38 15.60 53.53 10.88
CA GLU A 38 17.00 53.10 10.76
C GLU A 38 17.17 51.83 9.91
N VAL A 39 16.16 50.94 9.92
CA VAL A 39 16.15 49.75 9.05
C VAL A 39 15.96 50.16 7.59
N LEU A 40 15.02 51.06 7.30
CA LEU A 40 14.79 51.58 5.94
C LEU A 40 15.99 52.36 5.40
N ALA A 41 16.81 52.94 6.27
CA ALA A 41 18.06 53.61 5.90
C ALA A 41 19.21 52.63 5.56
N VAL A 42 19.04 51.32 5.73
CA VAL A 42 20.04 50.33 5.30
C VAL A 42 20.12 50.34 3.78
N GLU A 43 21.30 50.71 3.27
CA GLU A 43 21.56 50.84 1.85
C GLU A 43 21.28 49.53 1.11
N GLY A 44 20.48 49.61 0.04
CA GLY A 44 20.17 48.46 -0.81
C GLY A 44 19.24 47.41 -0.20
N LEU A 45 18.69 47.61 1.01
CA LEU A 45 17.84 46.63 1.71
C LEU A 45 16.72 46.06 0.82
N VAL A 46 15.91 46.94 0.24
CA VAL A 46 14.76 46.56 -0.59
C VAL A 46 15.22 45.77 -1.83
N LYS A 47 16.23 46.28 -2.55
CA LYS A 47 16.76 45.63 -3.76
C LYS A 47 17.35 44.25 -3.46
N SER A 48 18.05 44.10 -2.33
CA SER A 48 18.57 42.81 -1.89
C SER A 48 17.45 41.83 -1.56
N LEU A 49 16.41 42.26 -0.82
CA LEU A 49 15.25 41.43 -0.50
C LEU A 49 14.47 41.00 -1.75
N GLU A 50 14.23 41.92 -2.69
CA GLU A 50 13.57 41.61 -3.97
C GLU A 50 14.38 40.59 -4.78
N ARG A 51 15.70 40.77 -4.87
CA ARG A 51 16.60 39.84 -5.56
C ARG A 51 16.60 38.45 -4.92
N MET A 52 16.70 38.38 -3.60
CA MET A 52 16.63 37.12 -2.86
C MET A 52 15.26 36.45 -3.05
N GLY A 53 14.17 37.21 -3.00
CA GLY A 53 12.82 36.71 -3.24
C GLY A 53 12.64 36.12 -4.64
N HIS A 54 13.16 36.80 -5.67
CA HIS A 54 13.14 36.29 -7.05
C HIS A 54 13.95 34.99 -7.20
N THR A 55 15.12 34.95 -6.55
CA THR A 55 15.97 33.75 -6.54
C THR A 55 15.27 32.57 -5.85
N CYS A 56 14.64 32.78 -4.69
CA CYS A 56 13.85 31.78 -3.99
C CYS A 56 12.68 31.27 -4.85
N THR A 57 11.98 32.16 -5.55
CA THR A 57 10.86 31.77 -6.43
C THR A 57 11.36 30.86 -7.57
N THR A 58 12.53 31.15 -8.13
CA THR A 58 13.14 30.32 -9.17
C THR A 58 13.53 28.95 -8.62
N ILE A 59 14.14 28.89 -7.43
CA ILE A 59 14.49 27.64 -6.76
C ILE A 59 13.23 26.80 -6.49
N GLN A 60 12.16 27.42 -5.99
CA GLN A 60 10.88 26.75 -5.77
C GLN A 60 10.30 26.17 -7.06
N LYS A 61 10.37 26.91 -8.18
CA LYS A 61 9.90 26.41 -9.48
C LYS A 61 10.68 25.17 -9.94
N HIS A 62 12.00 25.18 -9.80
CA HIS A 62 12.83 24.01 -10.17
C HIS A 62 12.58 22.82 -9.23
N LEU A 63 12.38 23.07 -7.93
CA LEU A 63 12.03 22.03 -6.97
C LEU A 63 10.66 21.40 -7.32
N ALA A 64 9.65 22.21 -7.62
CA ALA A 64 8.34 21.72 -8.03
C ALA A 64 8.42 20.88 -9.32
N GLN A 65 9.20 21.32 -10.30
CA GLN A 65 9.44 20.54 -11.52
C GLN A 65 10.15 19.21 -11.23
N TYR A 66 11.15 19.21 -10.34
CA TYR A 66 11.83 17.99 -9.92
C TYR A 66 10.86 17.02 -9.25
N LEU A 67 10.08 17.48 -8.26
CA LEU A 67 9.06 16.64 -7.59
C LEU A 67 8.05 16.08 -8.59
N GLN A 68 7.65 16.87 -9.59
CA GLN A 68 6.76 16.41 -10.65
C GLN A 68 7.39 15.28 -11.49
N THR A 69 8.68 15.36 -11.83
CA THR A 69 9.40 14.27 -12.50
C THR A 69 9.44 13.01 -11.63
N GLN A 70 9.63 13.14 -10.32
CA GLN A 70 9.61 12.01 -9.39
C GLN A 70 8.22 11.36 -9.33
N ARG A 71 7.15 12.16 -9.32
CA ARG A 71 5.75 11.66 -9.41
C ARG A 71 5.46 10.95 -10.72
N GLN A 72 6.06 11.37 -11.84
CA GLN A 72 5.93 10.67 -13.13
C GLN A 72 6.65 9.32 -13.15
N GLN A 73 7.75 9.18 -12.43
CA GLN A 73 8.48 7.91 -12.32
C GLN A 73 7.75 6.90 -11.42
N PHE A 74 7.07 7.38 -10.38
CA PHE A 74 6.27 6.54 -9.49
C PHE A 74 4.93 7.20 -9.17
N CYS A 75 3.88 6.79 -9.88
CA CYS A 75 2.57 7.42 -9.85
C CYS A 75 1.93 7.48 -8.45
N ARG A 76 2.27 6.58 -7.52
CA ARG A 76 1.71 6.63 -6.15
C ARG A 76 2.15 7.86 -5.36
N PHE A 77 3.24 8.52 -5.76
CA PHE A 77 3.61 9.81 -5.16
C PHE A 77 2.58 10.91 -5.42
N TYR A 78 1.64 10.75 -6.36
CA TYR A 78 0.51 11.68 -6.49
C TYR A 78 -0.40 11.71 -5.25
N PHE A 79 -0.40 10.66 -4.42
CA PHE A 79 -1.16 10.63 -3.16
C PHE A 79 -0.46 11.35 -2.00
N LEU A 80 0.78 11.81 -2.20
CA LEU A 80 1.57 12.49 -1.19
C LEU A 80 1.60 14.01 -1.42
N GLY A 81 1.67 14.76 -0.32
CA GLY A 81 2.02 16.18 -0.34
C GLY A 81 3.50 16.39 -0.66
N ASP A 82 3.87 17.60 -1.05
CA ASP A 82 5.27 17.93 -1.38
C ASP A 82 6.22 17.74 -0.19
N ASP A 83 5.77 18.04 1.03
CA ASP A 83 6.56 17.83 2.25
C ASP A 83 6.84 16.35 2.53
N ASP A 84 5.82 15.49 2.38
CA ASP A 84 5.96 14.04 2.54
C ASP A 84 6.91 13.46 1.48
N LEU A 85 6.77 13.91 0.24
CA LEU A 85 7.61 13.47 -0.87
C LEU A 85 9.07 13.90 -0.68
N LEU A 86 9.30 15.12 -0.19
CA LEU A 86 10.63 15.60 0.18
C LEU A 86 11.24 14.84 1.35
N ASP A 87 10.44 14.37 2.31
CA ASP A 87 10.94 13.54 3.41
C ASP A 87 11.37 12.14 2.94
N ILE A 88 10.62 11.55 2.00
CA ILE A 88 10.95 10.27 1.36
C ILE A 88 12.22 10.38 0.52
N ILE A 89 12.33 11.40 -0.33
CA ILE A 89 13.45 11.57 -1.26
C ILE A 89 14.69 12.14 -0.55
N GLY A 90 14.49 13.09 0.37
CA GLY A 90 15.57 13.76 1.10
C GLY A 90 16.13 12.97 2.29
N GLY A 91 15.43 11.91 2.71
CA GLY A 91 15.77 11.07 3.86
C GLY A 91 16.99 10.15 3.67
N GLY A 92 17.48 9.95 2.45
CA GLY A 92 18.66 9.12 2.19
C GLY A 92 18.43 7.62 2.35
N GLY A 93 17.27 7.11 1.92
CA GLY A 93 17.03 5.66 1.81
C GLY A 93 16.67 4.93 3.11
N GLY A 94 16.53 5.62 4.24
CA GLY A 94 16.11 4.99 5.49
C GLY A 94 14.66 4.49 5.44
N ILE A 95 14.48 3.16 5.45
CA ILE A 95 13.16 2.51 5.37
C ILE A 95 12.17 3.01 6.44
N GLY A 96 12.65 3.35 7.63
CA GLY A 96 11.79 3.84 8.72
C GLY A 96 11.00 5.10 8.36
N LYS A 97 11.58 6.01 7.56
CA LYS A 97 10.87 7.20 7.09
C LYS A 97 9.81 6.85 6.06
N VAL A 98 10.19 6.06 5.06
CA VAL A 98 9.28 5.65 3.98
C VAL A 98 8.13 4.81 4.52
N ALA A 99 8.37 3.96 5.53
CA ALA A 99 7.36 3.14 6.19
C ALA A 99 6.21 3.98 6.75
N SER A 100 6.49 5.14 7.34
CA SER A 100 5.45 6.04 7.87
C SER A 100 4.51 6.62 6.79
N HIS A 101 4.95 6.61 5.54
CA HIS A 101 4.19 7.12 4.38
C HIS A 101 3.55 6.00 3.55
N LEU A 102 3.85 4.72 3.81
CA LEU A 102 3.30 3.59 3.04
C LEU A 102 1.77 3.58 3.08
N GLY A 103 1.17 3.84 4.25
CA GLY A 103 -0.29 3.89 4.41
C GLY A 103 -0.98 5.01 3.61
N LYS A 104 -0.22 6.03 3.16
CA LYS A 104 -0.73 7.06 2.24
C LYS A 104 -0.58 6.65 0.77
N MET A 105 0.45 5.87 0.43
CA MET A 105 0.75 5.44 -0.95
C MET A 105 0.01 4.17 -1.39
N PHE A 106 -0.26 3.27 -0.45
CA PHE A 106 -0.83 1.95 -0.71
C PHE A 106 -2.10 1.75 0.11
N ALA A 107 -3.17 1.33 -0.56
CA ALA A 107 -4.36 0.88 0.13
C ALA A 107 -4.06 -0.45 0.82
N GLY A 108 -4.27 -0.52 2.14
CA GLY A 108 -4.12 -1.75 2.91
C GLY A 108 -2.70 -2.13 3.32
N VAL A 109 -1.66 -1.36 2.96
CA VAL A 109 -0.28 -1.58 3.46
C VAL A 109 0.11 -0.40 4.35
N VAL A 110 0.36 -0.68 5.63
CA VAL A 110 0.77 0.35 6.61
C VAL A 110 2.21 0.18 7.07
N GLY A 111 2.81 -0.98 6.80
CA GLY A 111 4.16 -1.29 7.24
C GLY A 111 4.78 -2.42 6.43
N VAL A 112 6.05 -2.69 6.76
CA VAL A 112 6.85 -3.76 6.17
C VAL A 112 7.68 -4.42 7.27
N GLU A 113 7.90 -5.71 7.13
CA GLU A 113 8.84 -6.47 7.94
C GLU A 113 9.97 -6.99 7.07
N GLY A 114 11.14 -7.18 7.68
CA GLY A 114 12.30 -7.65 6.96
C GLY A 114 13.50 -7.89 7.84
N GLN A 115 14.41 -8.71 7.34
CA GLN A 115 15.68 -8.98 8.00
C GLN A 115 16.62 -7.78 7.87
N ASP A 116 17.25 -7.42 8.99
CA ASP A 116 18.38 -6.49 9.06
C ASP A 116 18.14 -5.16 8.31
N LEU A 117 16.96 -4.56 8.51
CA LEU A 117 16.53 -3.28 7.91
C LEU A 117 17.48 -2.09 8.18
N VAL A 118 18.49 -2.29 9.04
CA VAL A 118 19.51 -1.28 9.44
C VAL A 118 20.94 -1.77 9.16
N GLY A 119 21.15 -3.01 8.73
CA GLY A 119 22.49 -3.56 8.49
C GLY A 119 22.93 -3.52 7.03
N ALA A 120 23.80 -4.45 6.64
CA ALA A 120 24.58 -4.34 5.40
C ALA A 120 23.79 -4.66 4.12
N ASP A 121 22.69 -5.41 4.23
CA ASP A 121 21.82 -5.78 3.11
C ASP A 121 20.34 -5.72 3.49
N PRO A 122 19.79 -4.52 3.72
CA PRO A 122 18.42 -4.35 4.18
C PRO A 122 17.43 -4.85 3.11
N LYS A 123 16.55 -5.77 3.52
CA LYS A 123 15.54 -6.38 2.64
C LYS A 123 14.17 -6.37 3.29
N ILE A 124 13.15 -6.08 2.50
CA ILE A 124 11.74 -6.27 2.88
C ILE A 124 11.34 -7.71 2.54
N GLU A 125 10.79 -8.43 3.51
CA GLU A 125 10.36 -9.82 3.37
C GLU A 125 8.85 -9.98 3.51
N ALA A 126 8.16 -9.07 4.19
CA ALA A 126 6.71 -9.11 4.33
C ALA A 126 6.07 -7.73 4.34
N LEU A 127 4.79 -7.68 3.95
CA LEU A 127 3.93 -6.51 4.03
C LEU A 127 3.04 -6.62 5.27
N VAL A 128 2.77 -5.49 5.91
CA VAL A 128 1.88 -5.41 7.09
C VAL A 128 0.67 -4.56 6.75
N SER A 129 -0.52 -5.09 7.00
CA SER A 129 -1.79 -4.40 6.79
C SER A 129 -2.23 -3.58 8.01
N LYS A 130 -3.20 -2.70 7.80
CA LYS A 130 -3.79 -1.86 8.86
C LYS A 130 -4.46 -2.71 9.95
N GLU A 131 -4.97 -3.86 9.57
CA GLU A 131 -5.63 -4.84 10.41
C GLU A 131 -4.62 -5.74 11.13
N GLY A 132 -3.31 -5.60 10.86
CA GLY A 132 -2.24 -6.38 11.47
C GLY A 132 -2.02 -7.76 10.82
N GLU A 133 -2.59 -8.00 9.64
CA GLU A 133 -2.24 -9.16 8.81
C GLU A 133 -0.86 -8.96 8.18
N ILE A 134 -0.03 -10.00 8.24
CA ILE A 134 1.33 -10.02 7.70
C ILE A 134 1.34 -10.94 6.47
N VAL A 135 1.78 -10.42 5.34
CA VAL A 135 1.83 -11.15 4.07
C VAL A 135 3.30 -11.29 3.61
N PRO A 136 3.89 -12.48 3.71
CA PRO A 136 5.23 -12.74 3.21
C PRO A 136 5.30 -12.56 1.69
N LEU A 137 6.29 -11.79 1.22
CA LEU A 137 6.54 -11.60 -0.20
C LEU A 137 7.16 -12.87 -0.80
N SER A 138 6.72 -13.24 -2.00
CA SER A 138 7.34 -14.36 -2.73
C SER A 138 8.82 -14.10 -3.05
N ASN A 139 9.18 -12.83 -3.26
CA ASN A 139 10.55 -12.40 -3.54
C ASN A 139 10.89 -11.22 -2.61
N PRO A 140 11.88 -11.36 -1.72
CA PRO A 140 12.35 -10.26 -0.89
C PRO A 140 12.86 -9.07 -1.71
N VAL A 141 12.56 -7.85 -1.27
CA VAL A 141 12.91 -6.61 -1.98
C VAL A 141 14.12 -5.96 -1.31
N SER A 142 15.23 -5.85 -2.02
CA SER A 142 16.44 -5.17 -1.53
C SER A 142 16.28 -3.65 -1.54
N LEU A 143 16.72 -3.00 -0.46
CA LEU A 143 16.68 -1.55 -0.27
C LEU A 143 17.98 -0.86 -0.67
N LYS A 144 18.91 -1.57 -1.33
CA LYS A 144 20.19 -1.02 -1.80
C LYS A 144 20.06 -0.03 -2.97
N GLU A 145 18.97 -0.15 -3.72
CA GLU A 145 18.71 0.72 -4.87
C GLU A 145 18.05 2.04 -4.43
N ASN A 146 17.88 2.96 -5.37
CA ASN A 146 17.16 4.20 -5.10
C ASN A 146 15.72 3.92 -4.65
N VAL A 147 15.13 4.89 -3.93
CA VAL A 147 13.81 4.72 -3.28
C VAL A 147 12.71 4.35 -4.27
N ILE A 148 12.71 4.96 -5.45
CA ILE A 148 11.71 4.69 -6.49
C ILE A 148 11.83 3.27 -7.02
N SER A 149 13.06 2.80 -7.25
CA SER A 149 13.33 1.47 -7.82
C SER A 149 12.82 0.37 -6.89
N TRP A 150 13.17 0.43 -5.61
CA TRP A 150 12.70 -0.58 -4.68
C TRP A 150 11.20 -0.45 -4.36
N LEU A 151 10.62 0.76 -4.34
CA LEU A 151 9.16 0.93 -4.21
C LEU A 151 8.41 0.32 -5.40
N THR A 152 8.94 0.48 -6.61
CA THR A 152 8.38 -0.14 -7.82
C THR A 152 8.47 -1.67 -7.76
N LYS A 153 9.60 -2.21 -7.26
CA LYS A 153 9.76 -3.65 -7.02
C LYS A 153 8.83 -4.16 -5.92
N LEU A 154 8.62 -3.39 -4.86
CA LEU A 154 7.68 -3.71 -3.79
C LEU A 154 6.25 -3.79 -4.32
N GLU A 155 5.84 -2.83 -5.15
CA GLU A 155 4.52 -2.84 -5.80
C GLU A 155 4.34 -4.06 -6.71
N SER A 156 5.29 -4.32 -7.60
CA SER A 156 5.24 -5.50 -8.48
C SER A 156 5.26 -6.81 -7.68
N GLY A 157 6.10 -6.87 -6.65
CA GLY A 157 6.21 -8.01 -5.73
C GLY A 157 4.90 -8.27 -4.98
N MET A 158 4.20 -7.23 -4.54
CA MET A 158 2.88 -7.34 -3.91
C MET A 158 1.87 -7.99 -4.86
N TYR A 159 1.74 -7.52 -6.10
CA TYR A 159 0.81 -8.10 -7.07
C TYR A 159 1.16 -9.56 -7.38
N SER A 160 2.43 -9.86 -7.64
CA SER A 160 2.88 -11.21 -7.93
C SER A 160 2.64 -12.16 -6.75
N THR A 161 2.91 -11.70 -5.53
CA THR A 161 2.70 -12.49 -4.31
C THR A 161 1.22 -12.82 -4.12
N LEU A 162 0.33 -11.82 -4.21
CA LEU A 162 -1.11 -12.05 -4.06
C LEU A 162 -1.67 -12.95 -5.17
N ALA A 163 -1.21 -12.78 -6.42
CA ALA A 163 -1.61 -13.65 -7.53
C ALA A 163 -1.16 -15.11 -7.32
N ASN A 164 0.08 -15.32 -6.88
CA ASN A 164 0.61 -16.65 -6.57
C ASN A 164 -0.15 -17.31 -5.41
N LEU A 165 -0.45 -16.54 -4.36
CA LEU A 165 -1.23 -17.02 -3.21
C LEU A 165 -2.65 -17.39 -3.64
N LEU A 166 -3.30 -16.58 -4.49
CA LEU A 166 -4.62 -16.92 -5.03
C LEU A 166 -4.59 -18.19 -5.87
N HIS A 167 -3.60 -18.33 -6.76
CA HIS A 167 -3.46 -19.54 -7.57
C HIS A 167 -3.21 -20.78 -6.71
N ALA A 168 -2.41 -20.66 -5.66
CA ALA A 168 -2.20 -21.73 -4.69
C ALA A 168 -3.49 -22.06 -3.94
N ALA A 169 -4.22 -21.05 -3.45
CA ALA A 169 -5.47 -21.21 -2.73
C ALA A 169 -6.56 -21.89 -3.57
N MET A 170 -6.61 -21.59 -4.88
CA MET A 170 -7.56 -22.21 -5.82
C MET A 170 -7.22 -23.66 -6.17
N LYS A 171 -5.93 -24.04 -6.10
CA LYS A 171 -5.48 -25.42 -6.32
C LYS A 171 -5.60 -26.30 -5.09
N ASP A 172 -5.65 -25.68 -3.92
CA ASP A 172 -5.77 -26.39 -2.67
C ASP A 172 -7.20 -26.93 -2.51
N ASP A 173 -7.33 -28.26 -2.53
CA ASP A 173 -8.60 -28.98 -2.33
C ASP A 173 -9.02 -29.00 -0.83
N GLY A 174 -8.33 -28.23 0.01
CA GLY A 174 -8.58 -28.11 1.45
C GLY A 174 -10.03 -27.74 1.82
N THR A 175 -10.83 -27.17 0.92
CA THR A 175 -12.24 -26.83 1.21
C THR A 175 -13.21 -28.01 1.18
N GLY A 176 -12.77 -29.20 0.72
CA GLY A 176 -13.62 -30.40 0.59
C GLY A 176 -13.83 -31.20 1.89
N LYS A 177 -13.21 -30.82 3.01
CA LYS A 177 -13.34 -31.49 4.32
C LYS A 177 -14.00 -30.55 5.34
N GLU A 178 -14.79 -31.10 6.27
CA GLU A 178 -15.54 -30.33 7.28
C GLU A 178 -14.66 -29.39 8.11
N ASP A 179 -13.44 -29.82 8.51
CA ASP A 179 -12.49 -28.94 9.24
C ASP A 179 -11.51 -28.22 8.31
N GLY A 180 -11.56 -28.50 7.00
CA GLY A 180 -10.58 -28.02 6.03
C GLY A 180 -10.76 -26.55 5.65
N VAL A 181 -11.99 -26.03 5.71
CA VAL A 181 -12.30 -24.62 5.39
C VAL A 181 -11.62 -23.65 6.35
N VAL A 182 -11.57 -23.99 7.65
CA VAL A 182 -10.92 -23.16 8.67
C VAL A 182 -9.41 -23.17 8.49
N ALA A 183 -8.82 -24.36 8.35
CA ALA A 183 -7.38 -24.51 8.13
C ALA A 183 -6.91 -23.82 6.84
N TRP A 184 -7.69 -23.97 5.75
CA TRP A 184 -7.45 -23.26 4.49
C TRP A 184 -7.53 -21.75 4.68
N ALA A 185 -8.56 -21.26 5.37
CA ALA A 185 -8.71 -19.84 5.65
C ALA A 185 -7.55 -19.30 6.50
N GLU A 186 -6.96 -20.06 7.41
CA GLU A 186 -5.79 -19.62 8.20
C GLU A 186 -4.50 -19.53 7.38
N GLN A 187 -4.34 -20.37 6.35
CA GLN A 187 -3.13 -20.44 5.54
C GLN A 187 -2.93 -19.26 4.58
N TYR A 188 -4.02 -18.65 4.10
CA TYR A 188 -3.98 -17.59 3.09
C TYR A 188 -4.43 -16.25 3.66
N PRO A 189 -3.96 -15.09 3.14
CA PRO A 189 -4.45 -13.78 3.57
C PRO A 189 -5.97 -13.60 3.38
N ALA A 190 -6.61 -12.76 4.19
CA ALA A 190 -8.05 -12.52 4.16
C ALA A 190 -8.57 -12.17 2.76
N GLN A 191 -7.89 -11.28 2.05
CA GLN A 191 -8.24 -10.91 0.67
C GLN A 191 -8.21 -12.11 -0.29
N VAL A 192 -7.21 -12.99 -0.13
CA VAL A 192 -7.06 -14.18 -0.99
C VAL A 192 -8.15 -15.20 -0.70
N VAL A 193 -8.47 -15.42 0.58
CA VAL A 193 -9.54 -16.32 1.02
C VAL A 193 -10.89 -15.87 0.46
N LEU A 194 -11.24 -14.59 0.63
CA LEU A 194 -12.50 -14.02 0.15
C LEU A 194 -12.62 -14.12 -1.38
N LEU A 195 -11.57 -13.73 -2.10
CA LEU A 195 -11.56 -13.79 -3.55
C LEU A 195 -11.61 -15.22 -4.08
N GLY A 196 -10.89 -16.15 -3.44
CA GLY A 196 -10.93 -17.57 -3.80
C GLY A 196 -12.32 -18.18 -3.62
N MET A 197 -12.98 -17.89 -2.49
CA MET A 197 -14.36 -18.32 -2.25
C MET A 197 -15.34 -17.75 -3.28
N LEU A 198 -15.21 -16.46 -3.63
CA LEU A 198 -16.03 -15.83 -4.64
C LEU A 198 -15.84 -16.48 -6.02
N VAL A 199 -14.59 -16.74 -6.43
CA VAL A 199 -14.31 -17.41 -7.71
C VAL A 199 -14.89 -18.83 -7.73
N GLN A 200 -14.68 -19.61 -6.67
CA GLN A 200 -15.24 -20.97 -6.55
C GLN A 200 -16.77 -20.96 -6.63
N TRP A 201 -17.43 -20.04 -5.95
CA TRP A 201 -18.89 -19.91 -5.99
C TRP A 201 -19.38 -19.51 -7.38
N CYS A 202 -18.79 -18.49 -8.00
CA CYS A 202 -19.15 -18.08 -9.36
C CYS A 202 -19.02 -19.23 -10.35
N MET A 203 -17.91 -19.99 -10.31
CA MET A 203 -17.71 -21.16 -11.17
C MET A 203 -18.78 -22.23 -10.93
N ALA A 204 -19.05 -22.58 -9.67
CA ALA A 204 -20.04 -23.60 -9.33
C ALA A 204 -21.47 -23.21 -9.78
N VAL A 205 -21.84 -21.93 -9.64
CA VAL A 205 -23.13 -21.43 -10.12
C VAL A 205 -23.18 -21.41 -11.65
N ASP A 206 -22.13 -20.97 -12.32
CA ASP A 206 -22.06 -20.93 -13.79
C ASP A 206 -22.11 -22.35 -14.39
N ASP A 207 -21.38 -23.30 -13.79
CA ASP A 207 -21.42 -24.72 -14.18
C ASP A 207 -22.83 -25.32 -14.02
N SER A 208 -23.55 -24.93 -12.97
CA SER A 208 -24.93 -25.36 -12.69
C SER A 208 -25.94 -24.76 -13.67
N LEU A 209 -25.70 -23.55 -14.16
CA LEU A 209 -26.59 -22.84 -15.09
C LEU A 209 -26.27 -23.10 -16.56
N THR A 210 -25.07 -23.62 -16.86
CA THR A 210 -24.63 -23.85 -18.23
C THR A 210 -25.38 -25.03 -18.86
N PRO A 211 -26.18 -24.80 -19.92
CA PRO A 211 -26.95 -25.85 -20.58
C PRO A 211 -26.03 -26.88 -21.23
N ASP A 212 -26.42 -28.15 -21.13
CA ASP A 212 -25.68 -29.25 -21.76
C ASP A 212 -25.71 -29.12 -23.28
N THR A 213 -24.56 -28.89 -23.89
CA THR A 213 -24.36 -28.85 -25.35
C THR A 213 -23.85 -30.18 -25.90
N THR A 214 -23.56 -31.15 -25.02
CA THR A 214 -22.91 -32.43 -25.35
C THR A 214 -23.86 -33.62 -25.41
N GLY A 215 -25.13 -33.45 -25.04
CA GLY A 215 -26.19 -34.46 -25.23
C GLY A 215 -26.21 -35.58 -24.20
N GLU A 216 -25.43 -35.47 -23.12
CA GLU A 216 -25.60 -36.28 -21.91
C GLU A 216 -26.72 -35.66 -21.05
N SER A 217 -27.42 -36.46 -20.24
CA SER A 217 -28.41 -35.92 -19.30
C SER A 217 -27.70 -35.33 -18.09
N LYS A 218 -27.28 -34.06 -18.15
CA LYS A 218 -27.00 -33.30 -16.93
C LYS A 218 -28.23 -33.27 -16.01
N SER A 219 -27.98 -33.23 -14.71
CA SER A 219 -28.99 -33.00 -13.67
C SER A 219 -29.79 -31.72 -13.95
N ASP A 220 -31.01 -31.62 -13.41
CA ASP A 220 -31.76 -30.37 -13.46
C ASP A 220 -30.87 -29.24 -12.86
N PRO A 221 -30.69 -28.10 -13.55
CA PRO A 221 -29.97 -26.94 -13.01
C PRO A 221 -30.38 -26.58 -11.58
N ARG A 222 -31.65 -26.81 -11.21
CA ARG A 222 -32.12 -26.62 -9.84
C ARG A 222 -31.49 -27.58 -8.84
N ASP A 223 -31.29 -28.85 -9.20
CA ASP A 223 -30.66 -29.83 -8.32
C ASP A 223 -29.18 -29.51 -8.10
N GLU A 224 -28.50 -29.05 -9.16
CA GLU A 224 -27.10 -28.60 -9.08
C GLU A 224 -26.97 -27.34 -8.19
N LEU A 225 -27.85 -26.34 -8.37
CA LEU A 225 -27.90 -25.16 -7.51
C LEU A 225 -28.25 -25.49 -6.06
N ASN A 226 -29.14 -26.48 -5.81
CA ASN A 226 -29.43 -26.96 -4.47
C ASN A 226 -28.21 -27.63 -3.81
N SER A 227 -27.38 -28.33 -4.59
CA SER A 227 -26.10 -28.88 -4.11
C SER A 227 -25.12 -27.78 -3.71
N VAL A 228 -24.99 -26.73 -4.54
CA VAL A 228 -24.18 -25.53 -4.23
C VAL A 228 -24.68 -24.86 -2.96
N LEU A 229 -26.00 -24.69 -2.82
CA LEU A 229 -26.62 -24.10 -1.63
C LEU A 229 -26.30 -24.89 -0.35
N SER A 230 -26.43 -26.22 -0.40
CA SER A 230 -26.11 -27.10 0.73
C SER A 230 -24.62 -27.00 1.14
N ALA A 231 -23.72 -26.92 0.17
CA ALA A 231 -22.30 -26.72 0.42
C ALA A 231 -22.02 -25.37 1.09
N LEU A 232 -22.66 -24.28 0.63
CA LEU A 232 -22.55 -22.95 1.23
C LEU A 232 -23.08 -22.92 2.67
N GLU A 233 -24.23 -23.55 2.93
CA GLU A 233 -24.82 -23.64 4.27
C GLU A 233 -23.91 -24.42 5.24
N THR A 234 -23.29 -25.49 4.75
CA THR A 234 -22.30 -26.28 5.52
C THR A 234 -21.07 -25.42 5.86
N LYS A 235 -20.47 -24.75 4.86
CA LYS A 235 -19.33 -23.83 5.07
C LYS A 235 -19.68 -22.72 6.07
N LEU A 236 -20.87 -22.13 5.94
CA LEU A 236 -21.36 -21.08 6.83
C LEU A 236 -21.52 -21.58 8.28
N ALA A 237 -22.09 -22.77 8.47
CA ALA A 237 -22.26 -23.36 9.79
C ALA A 237 -20.92 -23.64 10.48
N ILE A 238 -19.93 -24.16 9.74
CA ILE A 238 -18.57 -24.38 10.24
C ILE A 238 -17.94 -23.05 10.67
N MET A 239 -17.95 -22.04 9.79
CA MET A 239 -17.34 -20.73 10.08
C MET A 239 -18.03 -20.03 11.26
N ALA A 240 -19.36 -20.08 11.34
CA ALA A 240 -20.12 -19.51 12.45
C ALA A 240 -19.79 -20.18 13.79
N LYS A 241 -19.69 -21.51 13.82
CA LYS A 241 -19.28 -22.26 15.02
C LYS A 241 -17.87 -21.89 15.47
N THR A 242 -16.93 -21.76 14.53
CA THR A 242 -15.54 -21.40 14.81
C THR A 242 -15.41 -19.98 15.36
N VAL A 243 -16.14 -19.00 14.81
CA VAL A 243 -16.12 -17.61 15.31
C VAL A 243 -16.64 -17.48 16.74
N LEU A 244 -17.64 -18.28 17.10
CA LEU A 244 -18.21 -18.31 18.46
C LEU A 244 -17.28 -18.97 19.49
N SER A 245 -16.24 -19.69 19.04
CA SER A 245 -15.22 -20.23 19.95
C SER A 245 -14.32 -19.11 20.47
N ASN A 246 -14.11 -19.06 21.79
CA ASN A 246 -13.35 -17.99 22.45
C ASN A 246 -11.81 -18.10 22.26
N THR A 247 -11.35 -18.96 21.35
CA THR A 247 -9.93 -19.28 21.13
C THR A 247 -9.31 -18.51 19.96
N VAL A 248 -10.11 -17.77 19.20
CA VAL A 248 -9.66 -17.10 17.95
C VAL A 248 -9.06 -15.72 18.26
N ALA A 249 -7.87 -15.45 17.73
CA ALA A 249 -7.21 -14.14 17.83
C ALA A 249 -8.08 -13.03 17.20
N PRO A 250 -8.03 -11.78 17.71
CA PRO A 250 -8.89 -10.69 17.22
C PRO A 250 -8.82 -10.45 15.71
N ASN A 251 -7.64 -10.55 15.11
CA ASN A 251 -7.46 -10.34 13.67
C ASN A 251 -8.08 -11.47 12.85
N THR A 252 -7.87 -12.72 13.27
CA THR A 252 -8.49 -13.90 12.66
C THR A 252 -10.01 -13.88 12.78
N ARG A 253 -10.54 -13.37 13.89
CA ARG A 253 -11.99 -13.20 14.07
C ARG A 253 -12.59 -12.25 13.03
N LYS A 254 -11.99 -11.08 12.81
CA LYS A 254 -12.46 -10.11 11.78
C LYS A 254 -12.47 -10.72 10.39
N LYS A 255 -11.43 -11.50 10.06
CA LYS A 255 -11.36 -12.24 8.79
C LYS A 255 -12.52 -13.23 8.65
N TYR A 256 -12.82 -13.99 9.68
CA TYR A 256 -13.95 -14.92 9.64
C TYR A 256 -15.30 -14.21 9.59
N GLU A 257 -15.48 -13.07 10.26
CA GLU A 257 -16.68 -12.23 10.14
C GLU A 257 -16.89 -11.76 8.69
N GLN A 258 -15.82 -11.36 8.00
CA GLN A 258 -15.87 -11.00 6.58
C GLN A 258 -16.25 -12.21 5.71
N VAL A 259 -15.66 -13.38 5.96
CA VAL A 259 -16.00 -14.61 5.23
C VAL A 259 -17.46 -15.02 5.45
N ILE A 260 -17.96 -14.95 6.68
CA ILE A 260 -19.37 -15.24 7.00
C ILE A 260 -20.29 -14.28 6.26
N THR A 261 -19.95 -12.99 6.23
CA THR A 261 -20.74 -11.97 5.52
C THR A 261 -20.84 -12.30 4.03
N GLU A 262 -19.73 -12.69 3.42
CA GLU A 262 -19.68 -13.09 2.01
C GLU A 262 -20.47 -14.39 1.75
N LEU A 263 -20.31 -15.42 2.60
CA LEU A 263 -21.05 -16.68 2.48
C LEU A 263 -22.58 -16.48 2.62
N VAL A 264 -23.02 -15.57 3.49
CA VAL A 264 -24.44 -15.20 3.61
C VAL A 264 -24.95 -14.58 2.31
N HIS A 265 -24.18 -13.66 1.72
CA HIS A 265 -24.53 -13.06 0.43
C HIS A 265 -24.64 -14.12 -0.67
N GLN A 266 -23.63 -14.98 -0.82
CA GLN A 266 -23.61 -16.06 -1.82
C GLN A 266 -24.81 -17.00 -1.67
N ARG A 267 -25.12 -17.41 -0.44
CA ARG A 267 -26.28 -18.25 -0.12
C ARG A 267 -27.59 -17.57 -0.53
N ASP A 268 -27.77 -16.30 -0.17
CA ASP A 268 -29.01 -15.57 -0.45
C ASP A 268 -29.21 -15.34 -1.95
N VAL A 269 -28.13 -15.07 -2.69
CA VAL A 269 -28.17 -15.01 -4.16
C VAL A 269 -28.49 -16.37 -4.75
N THR A 270 -27.81 -17.45 -4.34
CA THR A 270 -28.10 -18.81 -4.83
C THR A 270 -29.56 -19.21 -4.57
N ARG A 271 -30.13 -18.87 -3.40
CA ARG A 271 -31.56 -19.09 -3.11
C ARG A 271 -32.49 -18.33 -4.06
N SER A 272 -32.10 -17.13 -4.49
CA SER A 272 -32.90 -16.34 -5.44
C SER A 272 -32.88 -16.89 -6.87
N LEU A 273 -31.91 -17.73 -7.22
CA LEU A 273 -31.75 -18.34 -8.54
C LEU A 273 -32.52 -19.66 -8.70
N ILE A 274 -32.98 -20.28 -7.60
CA ILE A 274 -33.71 -21.55 -7.57
C ILE A 274 -35.21 -21.32 -7.76
#